data_AF-A0A4V1UMI8-F1
#
_entry.id   AF-A0A4V1UMI8-F1
#
_cell.length_a   1.000
_cell.length_b   1.000
_cell.length_c   1.000
_cell.angle_alpha   90.00
_cell.angle_beta   90.00
_cell.angle_gamma   90.00
#
_symmetry.space_group_name_H-M   'P 1'
#
loop_
_entity.id
_entity.type
_entity.pdbx_description
1 polymer ?
#
loop_
_entity_poly.entity_id
_entity_poly.type
_entity_poly.pdbx_seq_one_letter_code
_entity_poly.pdbx_strand_id
1 'polypeptide(L)' 'QEALVNTLVYDAVSKFDGSISAEHGVGSLKVDKLEKHKSPVALELMRAVKRSLDPAGTLNPGRVVRI' A
#
# COMPACT_ATOMS: atom_id res chain seq x y z
N GLN A 1 -0.67 9.87 19.06
CA GLN A 1 0.73 9.41 19.21
C GLN A 1 1.05 8.26 18.26
N GLU A 2 0.14 7.30 18.08
CA GLU A 2 0.30 6.15 17.19
C GLU A 2 0.80 6.47 15.77
N ALA A 3 0.27 7.50 15.10
CA ALA A 3 0.69 7.87 13.75
C ALA A 3 2.18 8.24 13.63
N LEU A 4 2.71 8.94 14.64
CA LEU A 4 4.13 9.30 14.69
C LEU A 4 4.99 8.07 14.90
N VAL A 5 4.60 7.21 15.85
CA VAL A 5 5.31 5.94 16.12
C VAL A 5 5.33 5.05 14.88
N ASN A 6 4.20 4.89 14.21
CA ASN A 6 4.11 4.10 12.97
C ASN A 6 5.01 4.66 11.87
N THR A 7 5.10 5.98 11.72
CA THR A 7 6.00 6.61 10.74
C THR A 7 7.45 6.26 11.04
N LEU A 8 7.88 6.45 12.29
CA LEU A 8 9.25 6.12 12.72
C LEU A 8 9.60 4.64 12.51
N VAL A 9 8.65 3.75 12.82
CA VAL A 9 8.83 2.30 12.65
C VAL A 9 8.93 1.95 11.16
N TYR A 10 8.03 2.45 10.31
CA TYR A 10 8.07 2.12 8.88
C TYR A 10 9.29 2.69 8.17
N ASP A 11 9.72 3.90 8.53
CA ASP A 11 10.95 4.48 8.00
C ASP A 11 12.17 3.65 8.41
N ALA A 12 12.22 3.17 9.66
CA ALA A 12 13.27 2.28 10.12
C ALA A 12 13.27 0.94 9.36
N VAL A 13 12.12 0.30 9.24
CA VAL A 13 11.97 -0.98 8.50
C VAL A 13 12.38 -0.80 7.03
N SER A 14 11.98 0.29 6.39
CA SER A 14 12.31 0.58 4.99
C SER A 14 13.80 0.78 4.75
N LYS A 15 14.56 1.30 5.73
CA LYS A 15 16.03 1.45 5.63
C LYS A 15 16.77 0.12 5.55
N PHE A 16 16.13 -0.97 5.99
CA PHE A 16 16.68 -2.32 5.95
C PHE A 16 15.92 -3.20 4.94
N ASP A 17 15.30 -2.60 3.92
CA ASP A 17 14.53 -3.27 2.86
C ASP A 17 13.38 -4.16 3.40
N GLY A 18 12.89 -3.86 4.60
CA GLY A 18 11.79 -4.59 5.21
C GLY A 18 10.42 -4.18 4.66
N SER A 19 9.41 -5.01 4.90
CA SER A 19 8.04 -4.77 4.42
C SER A 19 7.15 -4.10 5.48
N ILE A 20 6.28 -3.19 5.05
CA ILE A 20 5.23 -2.58 5.90
C ILE A 20 4.10 -3.56 6.27
N SER A 21 4.06 -4.72 5.62
CA SER A 21 3.16 -5.82 5.94
C SER A 21 3.76 -7.16 5.52
N ALA A 22 3.73 -8.15 6.41
CA ALA A 22 4.12 -9.52 6.10
C ALA A 22 2.91 -10.31 5.56
N GLU A 23 1.95 -10.58 6.45
CA GLU A 23 0.79 -11.45 6.16
C GLU A 23 -0.57 -10.74 6.29
N HIS A 24 -0.65 -9.72 7.15
CA HIS A 24 -1.90 -9.04 7.50
C HIS A 24 -2.49 -8.16 6.37
N GLY A 25 -1.78 -8.00 5.25
CA GLY A 25 -2.22 -7.20 4.12
C GLY A 25 -2.12 -5.68 4.35
N VAL A 26 -2.67 -4.91 3.40
CA VAL A 26 -2.61 -3.44 3.39
C VAL A 26 -3.91 -2.86 3.96
N GLY A 27 -5.04 -3.19 3.34
CA GLY A 27 -6.35 -2.64 3.72
C GLY A 27 -6.37 -1.12 3.72
N SER A 28 -7.42 -0.52 4.32
CA SER A 28 -7.47 0.94 4.45
C SER A 28 -6.47 1.52 5.42
N LEU A 29 -6.00 0.74 6.39
CA LEU A 29 -5.11 1.25 7.43
C LEU A 29 -3.73 1.58 6.87
N LYS A 30 -3.25 0.80 5.90
CA LYS A 30 -1.90 0.94 5.34
C LYS A 30 -1.86 1.46 3.90
N VAL A 31 -2.98 1.78 3.26
CA VAL A 31 -2.99 2.25 1.87
C VAL A 31 -2.10 3.49 1.65
N ASP A 32 -2.17 4.48 2.54
CA ASP A 32 -1.31 5.68 2.47
C ASP A 32 0.17 5.38 2.68
N LYS A 33 0.48 4.31 3.42
CA LYS A 33 1.84 3.90 3.74
C LYS A 33 2.41 3.09 2.58
N LEU A 34 1.58 2.26 1.94
CA LEU A 34 1.96 1.52 0.73
C LEU A 34 2.42 2.46 -0.38
N GLU A 35 1.71 3.57 -0.60
CA GLU A 35 2.09 4.56 -1.61
C GLU A 35 3.46 5.21 -1.34
N LYS A 36 3.89 5.29 -0.07
CA LYS A 36 5.17 5.86 0.34
C LYS A 36 6.33 4.87 0.33
N HIS A 37 6.07 3.61 0.66
CA HIS A 37 7.10 2.60 0.90
C HIS A 37 7.23 1.54 -0.19
N LYS A 38 6.35 1.53 -1.21
CA LYS A 38 6.41 0.56 -2.32
C LYS A 38 6.97 1.22 -3.58
N SER A 39 7.64 0.41 -4.41
CA SER A 39 8.12 0.84 -5.72
C SER A 39 6.99 1.47 -6.55
N PRO A 40 7.21 2.65 -7.14
CA PRO A 40 6.25 3.29 -8.04
C PRO A 40 5.82 2.37 -9.19
N VAL A 41 6.78 1.63 -9.78
CA VAL A 41 6.52 0.68 -10.86
C VAL A 41 5.60 -0.46 -10.42
N ALA A 42 5.82 -0.98 -9.21
CA ALA A 42 4.95 -2.02 -8.66
C ALA A 42 3.53 -1.49 -8.40
N LEU A 43 3.40 -0.25 -7.90
CA LEU A 43 2.11 0.40 -7.70
C LEU A 43 1.37 0.61 -9.03
N GLU A 44 2.07 1.05 -10.08
CA GLU A 44 1.48 1.19 -11.42
C GLU A 44 1.00 -0.15 -11.98
N LEU A 45 1.79 -1.21 -11.82
CA LEU A 45 1.39 -2.56 -12.22
C LEU A 45 0.14 -3.02 -11.47
N MET A 46 0.08 -2.84 -10.16
CA MET A 46 -1.10 -3.18 -9.35
C MET A 46 -2.34 -2.40 -9.83
N ARG A 47 -2.19 -1.11 -10.12
CA ARG A 47 -3.28 -0.28 -10.68
C ARG A 47 -3.71 -0.75 -12.06
N ALA A 48 -2.78 -1.13 -12.93
CA ALA A 48 -3.08 -1.66 -14.25
C ALA A 48 -3.88 -2.97 -14.18
N VAL A 49 -3.42 -3.93 -13.36
CA VAL A 49 -4.13 -5.20 -13.12
C VAL A 49 -5.52 -4.96 -12.54
N LYS A 50 -5.64 -4.05 -11.57
CA LYS A 50 -6.94 -3.73 -10.97
C LYS A 50 -7.90 -3.15 -12.01
N ARG A 51 -7.46 -2.20 -12.85
CA ARG A 51 -8.30 -1.63 -13.92
C ARG A 51 -8.68 -2.64 -15.00
N SER A 52 -7.80 -3.58 -15.34
CA SER A 52 -8.14 -4.62 -16.33
C SER A 52 -9.20 -5.60 -15.82
N LEU A 53 -9.21 -5.88 -14.52
CA LEU A 53 -10.14 -6.83 -13.90
C LEU A 53 -11.44 -6.18 -13.43
N ASP A 54 -11.40 -4.94 -12.97
CA ASP A 54 -12.56 -4.21 -12.45
C ASP A 54 -12.59 -2.77 -12.99
N PRO A 55 -12.92 -2.57 -14.29
CA PRO A 55 -12.99 -1.25 -14.90
C PRO A 55 -14.04 -0.34 -14.26
N ALA A 56 -15.10 -0.92 -13.67
CA ALA A 56 -16.17 -0.20 -12.98
C ALA A 56 -15.83 0.16 -11.53
N GLY A 57 -14.71 -0.34 -10.99
CA GLY A 57 -14.23 0.00 -9.63
C GLY A 57 -15.12 -0.51 -8.49
N THR A 58 -15.89 -1.58 -8.71
CA THR A 58 -16.88 -2.07 -7.74
C THR A 58 -16.28 -3.01 -6.68
N LEU A 59 -15.16 -3.67 -6.98
CA LEU A 59 -14.54 -4.64 -6.09
C LEU A 59 -13.64 -3.93 -5.07
N ASN A 60 -14.25 -3.52 -3.95
CA ASN A 60 -13.58 -3.03 -2.74
C ASN A 60 -12.67 -1.79 -2.99
N PRO A 61 -13.28 -0.65 -3.36
CA PRO A 61 -12.55 0.55 -3.79
C PRO A 61 -11.61 1.10 -2.69
N GLY A 62 -10.41 1.49 -3.10
CA GLY A 62 -9.46 2.23 -2.25
C GLY A 62 -8.77 1.44 -1.14
N ARG A 63 -8.90 0.11 -1.06
CA ARG A 63 -8.29 -0.70 0.02
C ARG A 63 -6.86 -1.19 -0.22
N VAL A 64 -6.33 -1.09 -1.43
CA VAL A 64 -4.95 -1.53 -1.77
C VAL A 64 -4.28 -0.51 -2.66
N VAL A 65 -4.93 -0.17 -3.77
CA VAL A 65 -4.53 0.92 -4.66
C VAL A 65 -5.71 1.83 -4.90
N ARG A 66 -5.43 3.12 -5.01
CA ARG A 66 -6.40 4.12 -5.49
C ARG A 66 -6.28 4.18 -7.01
N ILE A 67 -7.39 3.92 -7.68
CA ILE A 67 -7.57 3.98 -9.13
C ILE A 67 -8.87 4.70 -9.45
#